data_AF-A0A922NW76-F1
#
_entry.id   AF-A0A922NW76-F1
#
_cell.length_a   1.000
_cell.length_b   1.000
_cell.length_c   1.000
_cell.angle_alpha   90.00
_cell.angle_beta   90.00
_cell.angle_gamma   90.00
#
_symmetry.space_group_name_H-M   'P 1'
#
loop_
_entity.id
_entity.type
_entity.pdbx_description
1 polymer ?
#
loop_
_entity_poly.entity_id
_entity_poly.type
_entity_poly.pdbx_seq_one_letter_code
_entity_poly.pdbx_strand_id
1 'polypeptide(L)'
;MQLTLALQNDIRHRTGRIVALSACGAAPIQPTDCASFRNLPEAQGAVETLFEALGERDLPETLVSQYLARTYDDVSAARLKPTARNLAIASIRNALAPYSAACSRG
;
A
#
# COMPACT_ATOMS: atom_id res chain seq x y z
N MET A 1 -14.33 -3.77 34.28
CA MET A 1 -13.64 -2.83 33.35
C MET A 1 -12.12 -3.10 33.26
N GLN A 2 -11.67 -4.37 33.21
CA GLN A 2 -10.24 -4.73 33.07
C GLN A 2 -9.94 -5.71 31.91
N LEU A 3 -10.96 -6.19 31.20
CA LEU A 3 -10.80 -7.17 30.11
C LEU A 3 -10.35 -6.54 28.78
N THR A 4 -10.38 -5.21 28.63
CA THR A 4 -10.01 -4.51 27.38
C THR A 4 -8.50 -4.25 27.26
N LEU A 5 -7.77 -4.19 28.39
CA LEU A 5 -6.33 -3.89 28.38
C LEU A 5 -5.45 -5.11 28.09
N ALA A 6 -5.89 -6.33 28.43
CA ALA A 6 -5.13 -7.54 28.17
C ALA A 6 -5.05 -7.89 26.67
N LEU A 7 -6.14 -7.66 25.92
CA LEU A 7 -6.17 -7.88 24.48
C LEU A 7 -5.36 -6.83 23.71
N GLN A 8 -5.37 -5.58 24.17
CA GLN A 8 -4.58 -4.49 23.58
C GLN A 8 -3.07 -4.70 23.76
N ASN A 9 -2.66 -5.43 24.82
CA ASN A 9 -1.25 -5.76 25.09
C ASN A 9 -0.79 -6.98 24.28
N ASP A 10 -1.67 -7.95 24.01
CA ASP A 10 -1.36 -9.12 23.16
C ASP A 10 -1.07 -8.72 21.70
N ILE A 11 -1.81 -7.74 21.17
CA ILE A 11 -1.57 -7.19 19.82
C ILE A 11 -0.18 -6.53 19.75
N ARG A 12 0.24 -5.84 20.82
CA ARG A 12 1.53 -5.13 20.87
C ARG A 12 2.72 -6.09 20.93
N HIS A 13 2.57 -7.26 21.56
CA HIS A 13 3.64 -8.26 21.62
C HIS A 13 3.73 -9.16 20.38
N ARG A 14 2.62 -9.41 19.65
CA ARG A 14 2.66 -10.21 18.42
C ARG A 14 3.29 -9.48 17.23
N THR A 15 3.20 -8.14 17.17
CA THR A 15 3.82 -7.34 16.10
C THR A 15 5.35 -7.29 16.19
N GLY A 16 5.95 -7.67 17.32
CA GLY A 16 7.40 -7.77 17.48
C GLY A 16 8.03 -9.05 16.90
N ARG A 17 7.23 -9.97 16.33
CA ARG A 17 7.69 -11.30 15.91
C ARG A 17 7.45 -11.60 14.42
N ILE A 18 7.55 -10.59 13.57
CA ILE A 18 7.75 -10.73 12.11
C ILE A 18 9.12 -10.14 11.72
N VAL A 19 10.12 -10.29 12.61
CA VAL A 19 11.53 -10.02 12.30
C VAL A 19 12.31 -11.30 12.53
N ALA A 20 12.00 -12.31 11.72
CA ALA A 20 12.81 -13.51 11.57
C ALA A 20 12.47 -14.21 10.24
N LEU A 21 12.46 -13.46 9.13
CA LEU A 21 12.86 -14.04 7.85
C LEU A 21 14.30 -13.57 7.59
N SER A 22 15.20 -14.30 8.23
CA SER A 22 16.64 -14.22 8.02
C SER A 22 16.97 -14.74 6.62
N ALA A 23 17.36 -13.83 5.72
CA ALA A 23 18.24 -14.15 4.59
C ALA A 23 18.89 -12.89 3.98
N CYS A 24 19.35 -11.93 4.79
CA CYS A 24 20.41 -11.02 4.37
C CYS A 24 21.02 -10.40 5.63
N GLY A 25 22.33 -10.56 5.81
CA GLY A 25 23.08 -10.00 6.94
C GLY A 25 23.26 -8.47 6.80
N ALA A 26 22.17 -7.74 6.62
CA ALA A 26 22.16 -6.29 6.52
C ALA A 26 21.64 -5.68 7.82
N ALA A 27 22.36 -4.68 8.30
CA ALA A 27 22.15 -3.89 9.52
C ALA A 27 20.68 -3.53 9.83
N PRO A 28 20.34 -3.22 11.10
CA PRO A 28 19.00 -2.78 11.48
C PRO A 28 18.56 -1.60 10.62
N ILE A 29 17.58 -1.84 9.75
CA ILE A 29 16.96 -0.81 8.92
C ILE A 29 16.32 0.25 9.83
N GLN A 30 16.90 1.45 9.82
CA GLN A 30 16.29 2.61 10.48
C GLN A 30 15.02 2.98 9.69
N PRO A 31 13.88 3.25 10.35
CA PRO A 31 12.56 3.37 9.70
C PRO A 31 12.35 4.68 8.91
N THR A 32 13.41 5.42 8.56
CA THR A 32 13.28 6.83 8.16
C THR A 32 13.19 7.08 6.66
N ASP A 33 13.30 6.08 5.78
CA ASP A 33 13.03 6.31 4.36
C ASP A 33 12.50 5.07 3.59
N CYS A 34 11.16 4.92 3.58
CA CYS A 34 10.48 3.90 2.78
C CYS A 34 10.69 4.08 1.26
N ALA A 35 11.00 5.29 0.79
CA ALA A 35 11.23 5.54 -0.64
C ALA A 35 12.59 4.99 -1.07
N SER A 36 13.62 5.19 -0.26
CA SER A 36 14.95 4.62 -0.52
C SER A 36 14.95 3.09 -0.47
N PHE A 37 14.17 2.48 0.44
CA PHE A 37 14.05 1.02 0.56
C PHE A 37 13.49 0.34 -0.70
N ARG A 38 12.65 1.04 -1.50
CA ARG A 38 12.12 0.52 -2.77
C ARG A 38 13.21 0.19 -3.80
N ASN A 39 14.42 0.74 -3.64
CA ASN A 39 15.54 0.46 -4.54
C ASN A 39 16.28 -0.85 -4.25
N LEU A 40 15.99 -1.52 -3.13
CA LEU A 40 16.57 -2.82 -2.84
C LEU A 40 15.98 -3.89 -3.76
N PRO A 41 16.79 -4.81 -4.30
CA PRO A 41 16.32 -5.83 -5.23
C PRO A 41 15.25 -6.73 -4.61
N GLU A 42 15.31 -6.99 -3.31
CA GLU A 42 14.30 -7.78 -2.59
C GLU A 42 12.95 -7.06 -2.53
N ALA A 43 12.97 -5.74 -2.31
CA ALA A 43 11.75 -4.94 -2.29
C ALA A 43 11.12 -4.84 -3.70
N GLN A 44 11.94 -4.71 -4.74
CA GLN A 44 11.48 -4.69 -6.13
C GLN A 44 10.86 -6.03 -6.53
N GLY A 45 11.54 -7.14 -6.25
CA GLY A 45 11.04 -8.48 -6.55
C GLY A 45 9.74 -8.81 -5.83
N ALA A 46 9.61 -8.42 -4.56
CA ALA A 46 8.36 -8.62 -3.81
C ALA A 46 7.18 -7.82 -4.40
N VAL A 47 7.43 -6.59 -4.87
CA VAL A 47 6.40 -5.77 -5.53
C VAL A 47 6.01 -6.41 -6.87
N GLU A 48 6.97 -6.86 -7.66
CA GLU A 48 6.72 -7.52 -8.94
C GLU A 48 5.88 -8.79 -8.77
N THR A 49 6.28 -9.68 -7.84
CA THR A 49 5.52 -10.89 -7.51
C THR A 49 4.08 -10.57 -7.08
N LEU A 50 3.88 -9.48 -6.33
CA LEU A 50 2.53 -9.03 -5.94
C LEU A 50 1.70 -8.59 -7.16
N PHE A 51 2.27 -7.79 -8.06
CA PHE A 51 1.57 -7.35 -9.26
C PHE A 51 1.26 -8.52 -10.19
N GLU A 52 2.16 -9.50 -10.32
CA GLU A 52 1.91 -10.73 -11.08
C GLU A 52 0.80 -11.58 -10.46
N ALA A 53 0.79 -11.75 -9.14
CA ALA A 53 -0.23 -12.52 -8.44
C ALA A 53 -1.64 -11.91 -8.56
N LEU A 54 -1.72 -10.58 -8.60
CA LEU A 54 -2.99 -9.86 -8.83
C LEU A 54 -3.36 -9.83 -10.32
N GLY A 55 -2.36 -9.76 -11.20
CA GLY A 55 -2.50 -9.77 -12.64
C GLY A 55 -3.49 -8.73 -13.17
N GLU A 56 -4.21 -9.12 -14.22
CA GLU A 56 -5.27 -8.31 -14.86
C GLU A 56 -6.67 -8.58 -14.31
N ARG A 57 -6.75 -9.26 -13.15
CA ARG A 57 -8.03 -9.56 -12.50
C ARG A 57 -8.66 -8.28 -11.95
N ASP A 58 -9.96 -8.16 -12.13
CA ASP A 58 -10.74 -7.10 -11.51
C ASP A 58 -10.81 -7.32 -9.99
N LEU A 59 -10.37 -6.32 -9.23
CA LEU A 59 -10.42 -6.32 -7.78
C LEU A 59 -11.85 -6.04 -7.31
N PRO A 60 -12.37 -6.78 -6.32
CA PRO A 60 -13.67 -6.52 -5.73
C PRO A 60 -13.78 -5.07 -5.24
N GLU A 61 -14.90 -4.42 -5.57
CA GLU A 61 -15.18 -3.03 -5.22
C GLU A 61 -15.13 -2.79 -3.70
N THR A 62 -15.54 -3.78 -2.89
CA THR A 62 -15.49 -3.71 -1.43
C THR A 62 -14.06 -3.62 -0.88
N LEU A 63 -13.07 -4.22 -1.55
CA LEU A 63 -11.66 -4.09 -1.17
C LEU A 63 -11.12 -2.72 -1.58
N VAL A 64 -11.54 -2.20 -2.73
CA VAL A 64 -11.18 -0.85 -3.17
C VAL A 64 -11.73 0.20 -2.19
N SER A 65 -12.99 0.07 -1.76
CA SER A 65 -13.59 0.98 -0.78
C SER A 65 -12.84 0.97 0.56
N GLN A 66 -12.47 -0.21 1.05
CA GLN A 66 -11.78 -0.35 2.34
C GLN A 66 -10.36 0.20 2.35
N TYR A 67 -9.59 -0.03 1.28
CA TYR A 67 -8.15 0.28 1.28
C TYR A 67 -7.76 1.46 0.40
N LEU A 68 -8.60 1.82 -0.59
CA LEU A 68 -8.31 2.79 -1.64
C LEU A 68 -9.47 3.79 -1.80
N ALA A 69 -10.00 4.30 -0.68
CA ALA A 69 -11.19 5.16 -0.64
C ALA A 69 -11.13 6.36 -1.62
N ARG A 70 -9.95 6.96 -1.82
CA ARG A 70 -9.78 8.12 -2.73
C ARG A 70 -9.98 7.77 -4.23
N THR A 71 -9.89 6.49 -4.57
CA THR A 71 -10.05 5.98 -5.94
C THR A 71 -11.42 5.29 -6.13
N TYR A 72 -12.15 5.07 -5.03
CA TYR A 72 -13.45 4.38 -5.03
C TYR A 72 -14.50 5.06 -5.90
N ASP A 73 -14.59 6.39 -5.86
CA ASP A 73 -15.58 7.16 -6.63
C ASP A 73 -15.42 6.97 -8.15
N ASP A 74 -14.18 6.72 -8.62
CA ASP A 74 -13.91 6.45 -10.03
C ASP A 74 -14.19 5.00 -10.42
N VAL A 75 -14.01 4.05 -9.49
CA VAL A 75 -14.35 2.64 -9.70
C VAL A 75 -15.85 2.42 -9.69
N SER A 76 -16.57 2.96 -8.69
CA SER A 76 -18.03 2.84 -8.57
C SER A 76 -18.76 3.51 -9.74
N ALA A 77 -18.22 4.61 -10.27
CA ALA A 77 -18.75 5.27 -11.46
C ALA A 77 -18.29 4.65 -12.79
N ALA A 78 -17.62 3.49 -12.77
CA ALA A 78 -17.07 2.79 -13.93
C ALA A 78 -16.12 3.64 -14.81
N ARG A 79 -15.53 4.72 -14.26
CA ARG A 79 -14.52 5.55 -14.93
C ARG A 79 -13.12 4.94 -14.87
N LEU A 80 -12.90 4.02 -13.94
CA LEU A 80 -11.63 3.32 -13.74
C LEU A 80 -11.87 1.82 -13.64
N LYS A 81 -11.19 1.05 -14.50
CA LYS A 81 -11.16 -0.42 -14.38
C LYS A 81 -10.35 -0.82 -13.14
N PRO A 82 -10.89 -1.64 -12.21
CA PRO A 82 -10.28 -1.92 -10.91
C PRO A 82 -9.17 -2.98 -10.98
N THR A 83 -8.20 -2.83 -11.89
CA THR A 83 -6.99 -3.67 -11.90
C THR A 83 -5.91 -3.05 -11.00
N ALA A 84 -5.02 -3.89 -10.46
CA ALA A 84 -3.95 -3.44 -9.57
C ALA A 84 -3.11 -2.31 -10.17
N ARG A 85 -2.76 -2.44 -11.46
CA ARG A 85 -1.98 -1.43 -12.19
C ARG A 85 -2.73 -0.11 -12.34
N ASN A 86 -4.00 -0.16 -12.72
CA ASN A 86 -4.81 1.03 -12.91
C ASN A 86 -5.05 1.78 -11.59
N LEU A 87 -5.28 1.05 -10.50
CA LEU A 87 -5.45 1.62 -9.17
C LEU A 87 -4.17 2.29 -8.65
N ALA A 88 -3.00 1.71 -8.91
CA ALA A 88 -1.72 2.31 -8.54
C ALA A 88 -1.48 3.63 -9.29
N ILE A 89 -1.73 3.65 -10.61
CA ILE A 89 -1.61 4.86 -11.43
C ILE A 89 -2.61 5.93 -10.97
N ALA A 90 -3.86 5.56 -10.70
CA ALA A 90 -4.89 6.48 -10.21
C ALA A 90 -4.49 7.09 -8.86
N SER A 91 -3.89 6.31 -7.97
CA SER A 91 -3.40 6.79 -6.67
C SER A 91 -2.31 7.86 -6.83
N ILE A 92 -1.38 7.66 -7.76
CA ILE A 92 -0.34 8.66 -8.08
C ILE A 92 -0.98 9.92 -8.68
N ARG A 93 -1.92 9.78 -9.61
CA ARG A 93 -2.66 10.94 -10.18
C ARG A 93 -3.39 11.73 -9.10
N ASN A 94 -4.04 11.05 -8.17
CA ASN A 94 -4.73 11.68 -7.04
C ASN A 94 -3.77 12.44 -6.12
N ALA A 95 -2.54 11.96 -5.96
CA ALA A 95 -1.49 12.68 -5.23
C ALA A 95 -1.00 13.93 -5.98
N LEU A 96 -0.92 13.87 -7.31
CA LEU A 96 -0.47 14.99 -8.16
C LEU A 96 -1.56 16.02 -8.47
N ALA A 97 -2.85 15.67 -8.35
CA ALA A 97 -3.98 16.53 -8.71
C ALA A 97 -3.95 17.95 -8.09
N PRO A 98 -3.57 18.14 -6.81
CA PRO A 98 -3.44 19.49 -6.23
C PRO A 98 -2.37 20.33 -6.92
N TYR A 99 -1.24 19.71 -7.30
CA TYR A 99 -0.16 20.39 -8.03
C TYR A 99 -0.62 20.77 -9.44
N SER A 100 -1.30 19.87 -10.14
CA SER A 100 -1.88 20.18 -11.46
C SER A 100 -2.85 21.35 -11.38
N ALA A 101 -3.74 21.39 -10.37
CA ALA A 101 -4.71 22.46 -10.19
C ALA A 101 -4.11 23.82 -9.79
N ALA A 102 -2.93 23.82 -9.16
CA ALA A 102 -2.18 25.03 -8.84
C ALA A 102 -1.41 25.54 -10.07
N CYS A 103 -0.80 24.64 -10.84
CA CYS A 103 0.06 24.99 -11.98
C CYS A 103 -0.69 25.25 -13.29
N SER A 104 -1.94 24.76 -13.45
CA SER A 104 -2.72 24.96 -14.69
C SER A 104 -3.45 26.31 -14.76
N ARG A 105 -3.23 27.20 -13.79
CA ARG A 105 -3.90 28.50 -13.66
C ARG A 105 -2.97 29.68 -13.97
N GLY A 106 -1.92 29.42 -14.75
CA GLY A 106 -0.94 30.40 -15.25
C GLY A 106 -1.06 30.59 -16.75
#